data_AF-A0A1V4XCI4-F1
#
_entry.id   AF-A0A1V4XCI4-F1
#
_cell.length_a   1.000
_cell.length_b   1.000
_cell.length_c   1.000
_cell.angle_alpha   90.00
_cell.angle_beta   90.00
_cell.angle_gamma   90.00
#
_symmetry.space_group_name_H-M   'P 1'
#
loop_
_entity.id
_entity.type
_entity.pdbx_description
1 polymer ?
#
loop_
_entity_poly.entity_id
_entity_poly.type
_entity_poly.pdbx_seq_one_letter_code
_entity_poly.pdbx_strand_id
1 'polypeptide(L)'
;MRKKELLAAIANADGIFREIMGRYAGLKGYLVFSSPFGQCELTGDLMKIAKEFPDMLMDTDTKREALKHLEKIQDREPDRKSQYPTEKRSEGDRRIKKGLRDPDRIADSLEVKGDTFVEIRFSKPVPDLIFQMQKDPLVSREHTPQTEASVRIVLGTIEELSRGRRNEGRGKNDINGKT
;
A
#
# COMPACT_ATOMS: atom_id res chain seq x y z
N MET A 1 -3.89 9.40 6.78
CA MET A 1 -3.71 8.08 7.42
C MET A 1 -2.27 7.92 7.86
N ARG A 2 -2.04 7.72 9.15
CA ARG A 2 -0.72 7.50 9.76
C ARG A 2 -0.26 6.06 9.57
N LYS A 3 1.03 5.82 9.80
CA LYS A 3 1.69 4.51 9.68
C LYS A 3 0.93 3.36 10.35
N LYS A 4 0.42 3.56 11.56
CA LYS A 4 -0.33 2.51 12.29
C LYS A 4 -1.59 2.09 11.54
N GLU A 5 -2.35 3.04 11.01
CA GLU A 5 -3.57 2.74 10.27
C GLU A 5 -3.26 2.11 8.90
N LEU A 6 -2.18 2.54 8.25
CA LEU A 6 -1.67 1.90 7.04
C LEU A 6 -1.35 0.42 7.28
N LEU A 7 -0.59 0.12 8.35
CA LEU A 7 -0.24 -1.26 8.70
C LEU A 7 -1.47 -2.11 9.02
N ALA A 8 -2.48 -1.53 9.68
CA ALA A 8 -3.75 -2.21 9.92
C ALA A 8 -4.50 -2.51 8.61
N ALA A 9 -4.55 -1.54 7.69
CA ALA A 9 -5.15 -1.72 6.37
C ALA A 9 -4.44 -2.82 5.57
N ILE A 10 -3.10 -2.84 5.56
CA ILE A 10 -2.29 -3.88 4.91
C ILE A 10 -2.60 -5.25 5.51
N ALA A 11 -2.59 -5.39 6.83
CA ALA A 11 -2.85 -6.67 7.49
C ALA A 11 -4.26 -7.20 7.18
N ASN A 12 -5.26 -6.31 7.16
CA ASN A 12 -6.63 -6.67 6.81
C ASN A 12 -6.73 -7.06 5.33
N ALA A 13 -6.11 -6.29 4.42
CA ALA A 13 -6.08 -6.61 3.00
C ALA A 13 -5.40 -7.95 2.72
N ASP A 14 -4.28 -8.26 3.39
CA ASP A 14 -3.59 -9.54 3.30
C ASP A 14 -4.48 -10.70 3.75
N GLY A 15 -5.24 -10.52 4.83
CA GLY A 15 -6.21 -11.51 5.30
C GLY A 15 -7.30 -11.80 4.25
N ILE A 16 -7.89 -10.74 3.70
CA ILE A 16 -8.90 -10.82 2.63
C ILE A 16 -8.32 -11.50 1.38
N PHE A 17 -7.12 -11.08 0.98
CA PHE A 17 -6.43 -11.61 -0.18
C PHE A 17 -6.17 -13.11 -0.05
N ARG A 18 -5.68 -13.59 1.09
CA ARG A 18 -5.49 -15.04 1.32
C ARG A 18 -6.79 -15.81 1.21
N GLU A 19 -7.88 -15.28 1.75
CA GLU A 19 -9.19 -15.90 1.69
C GLU A 19 -9.70 -16.01 0.23
N ILE A 20 -9.61 -14.91 -0.52
CA ILE A 20 -9.96 -14.87 -1.95
C ILE A 20 -9.07 -15.85 -2.74
N MET A 21 -7.75 -15.77 -2.61
CA MET A 21 -6.85 -16.63 -3.37
C MET A 21 -7.03 -18.12 -3.04
N GLY A 22 -7.47 -18.45 -1.82
CA GLY A 22 -7.86 -19.81 -1.45
C GLY A 22 -9.11 -20.31 -2.18
N ARG A 23 -10.08 -19.43 -2.46
CA ARG A 23 -11.30 -19.75 -3.23
C ARG A 23 -11.02 -19.86 -4.74
N TYR A 24 -10.06 -19.08 -5.24
CA TYR A 24 -9.72 -18.99 -6.66
C TYR A 24 -8.31 -19.53 -6.95
N ALA A 25 -8.04 -20.79 -6.57
CA ALA A 25 -6.71 -21.41 -6.62
C ALA A 25 -6.03 -21.45 -8.02
N GLY A 26 -6.76 -21.17 -9.10
CA GLY A 26 -6.23 -21.03 -10.46
C GLY A 26 -5.62 -19.66 -10.78
N LEU A 27 -5.80 -18.66 -9.92
CA LEU A 27 -5.28 -17.31 -10.12
C LEU A 27 -3.93 -17.13 -9.41
N LYS A 28 -3.07 -16.32 -10.00
CA LYS A 28 -1.84 -15.82 -9.36
C LYS A 28 -1.95 -14.32 -9.25
N GLY A 29 -2.27 -13.86 -8.05
CA GLY A 29 -2.45 -12.45 -7.73
C GLY A 29 -1.38 -11.91 -6.80
N TYR A 30 -1.29 -10.59 -6.71
CA TYR A 30 -0.52 -9.85 -5.71
C TYR A 30 -1.22 -8.52 -5.40
N LEU A 31 -0.93 -7.95 -4.24
CA LEU A 31 -1.54 -6.70 -3.80
C LEU A 31 -0.71 -5.47 -4.20
N VAL A 32 -1.40 -4.40 -4.57
CA VAL A 32 -0.81 -3.09 -4.85
C VAL A 32 -1.63 -1.99 -4.18
N PHE A 33 -0.99 -0.86 -3.91
CA PHE A 33 -1.69 0.41 -3.76
C PHE A 33 -1.96 1.03 -5.12
N SER A 34 -3.12 1.65 -5.31
CA SER A 34 -3.45 2.35 -6.54
C SER A 34 -4.29 3.61 -6.31
N SER A 35 -4.13 4.57 -7.22
CA SER A 35 -4.99 5.74 -7.35
C SER A 35 -5.04 6.16 -8.83
N PRO A 36 -5.82 7.19 -9.20
CA PRO A 36 -5.79 7.74 -10.56
C PRO A 36 -4.39 8.18 -11.04
N PHE A 37 -3.46 8.43 -10.11
CA PHE A 37 -2.12 8.94 -10.40
C PHE A 37 -1.05 7.86 -10.51
N GLY A 38 -1.38 6.58 -10.27
CA GLY A 38 -0.42 5.49 -10.37
C GLY A 38 -0.68 4.32 -9.44
N GLN A 39 0.31 3.45 -9.32
CA GLN A 39 0.29 2.30 -8.43
C GLN A 39 1.69 1.95 -7.94
N CYS A 40 1.80 1.35 -6.76
CA CYS A 40 3.03 0.77 -6.23
C CYS A 40 2.75 -0.54 -5.48
N GLU A 41 3.79 -1.35 -5.27
CA GLU A 41 3.66 -2.58 -4.48
C GLU A 41 3.19 -2.27 -3.06
N LEU A 42 2.38 -3.16 -2.49
CA LEU A 42 1.93 -3.03 -1.12
C LEU A 42 3.13 -3.04 -0.16
N THR A 43 3.29 -1.98 0.64
CA THR A 43 4.40 -1.83 1.58
C THR A 43 4.01 -0.98 2.80
N GLY A 44 4.59 -1.29 3.95
CA GLY A 44 4.51 -0.45 5.15
C GLY A 44 5.60 0.64 5.23
N ASP A 45 6.52 0.65 4.26
CA ASP A 45 7.62 1.62 4.19
C ASP A 45 7.15 2.91 3.53
N LEU A 46 6.89 3.93 4.36
CA LEU A 46 6.43 5.24 3.92
C LEU A 46 7.48 6.01 3.11
N MET A 47 8.78 5.72 3.27
CA MET A 47 9.84 6.33 2.45
C MET A 47 9.90 5.67 1.07
N LYS A 48 9.68 4.35 0.99
CA LYS A 48 9.49 3.67 -0.31
C LYS A 48 8.28 4.24 -1.04
N ILE A 49 7.15 4.44 -0.35
CA ILE A 49 5.95 5.09 -0.92
C ILE A 49 6.26 6.52 -1.37
N ALA A 50 6.94 7.32 -0.56
CA ALA A 50 7.31 8.69 -0.94
C ALA A 50 8.18 8.73 -2.21
N LYS A 51 9.05 7.74 -2.38
CA LYS A 51 9.94 7.63 -3.55
C LYS A 51 9.21 7.14 -4.80
N GLU A 52 8.41 6.09 -4.68
CA GLU A 52 7.82 5.40 -5.83
C GLU A 52 6.46 5.98 -6.24
N PHE A 53 5.70 6.50 -5.26
CA PHE A 53 4.35 7.00 -5.47
C PHE A 53 3.99 8.15 -4.52
N PRO A 54 4.65 9.32 -4.65
CA PRO A 54 4.45 10.45 -3.75
C PRO A 54 3.02 10.97 -3.70
N ASP A 55 2.24 10.82 -4.78
CA ASP A 55 0.86 11.30 -4.85
C ASP A 55 -0.11 10.54 -3.93
N MET A 56 0.29 9.36 -3.46
CA MET A 56 -0.40 8.62 -2.40
C MET A 56 -0.28 9.29 -1.03
N LEU A 57 0.68 10.20 -0.84
CA LEU A 57 0.90 10.92 0.42
C LEU A 57 0.14 12.25 0.44
N MET A 58 -0.35 12.61 1.62
CA MET A 58 -0.96 13.91 1.90
C MET A 58 0.05 15.03 1.62
N ASP A 59 -0.42 16.09 0.97
CA ASP A 59 0.41 17.27 0.66
C ASP A 59 0.67 18.07 1.93
N THR A 60 1.79 17.75 2.57
CA THR A 60 2.23 18.29 3.86
C THR A 60 3.66 18.81 3.79
N ASP A 61 4.05 19.63 4.76
CA ASP A 61 5.44 20.06 4.92
C ASP A 61 6.38 18.86 5.09
N THR A 62 5.93 17.84 5.82
CA THR A 62 6.66 16.59 6.02
C THR A 62 6.91 15.85 4.70
N LYS A 63 5.90 15.75 3.81
CA LYS A 63 6.07 15.17 2.47
C LYS A 63 7.13 15.93 1.68
N ARG A 64 7.06 17.27 1.69
CA ARG A 64 8.05 18.12 0.99
C ARG A 64 9.46 17.94 1.55
N GLU A 65 9.60 17.80 2.87
CA GLU A 65 10.87 17.48 3.52
C GLU A 65 11.37 16.10 3.05
N ALA A 66 10.55 15.06 3.16
CA ALA A 66 10.90 13.70 2.74
C ALA A 66 11.37 13.62 1.29
N LEU A 67 10.71 14.31 0.35
CA LEU A 67 11.11 14.35 -1.06
C LEU A 67 12.46 15.03 -1.26
N LYS A 68 12.70 16.19 -0.62
CA LYS A 68 14.01 16.86 -0.65
C LYS A 68 15.14 15.97 -0.10
N HIS A 69 14.83 15.12 0.88
CA HIS A 69 15.79 14.15 1.39
C HIS A 69 16.10 13.06 0.37
N LEU A 70 15.07 12.52 -0.29
CA LEU A 70 15.22 11.50 -1.32
C LEU A 70 16.01 12.01 -2.54
N GLU A 71 15.75 13.24 -2.98
CA GLU A 71 16.52 13.91 -4.04
C GLU A 71 18.01 14.00 -3.69
N LYS A 72 18.34 14.48 -2.49
CA LYS A 72 19.74 14.56 -2.03
C LYS A 72 20.46 13.21 -1.95
N ILE A 73 19.72 12.12 -1.71
CA ILE A 73 20.27 10.77 -1.72
C ILE A 73 20.54 10.33 -3.17
N GLN A 74 19.60 10.56 -4.08
CA GLN A 74 19.74 10.23 -5.51
C GLN A 74 20.88 10.99 -6.17
N ASP A 75 21.04 12.29 -5.88
CA ASP A 75 22.13 13.14 -6.39
C ASP A 75 23.53 12.63 -5.98
N ARG A 76 23.61 11.77 -4.95
CA ARG A 76 24.87 11.19 -4.44
C ARG A 76 25.12 9.75 -4.87
N GLU A 77 24.16 9.09 -5.52
CA GLU A 77 24.38 7.78 -6.13
C GLU A 77 25.29 7.81 -7.38
N PRO A 78 25.31 8.85 -8.25
CA PRO A 78 26.27 8.89 -9.36
C PRO A 78 27.72 9.06 -8.91
N ASP A 79 27.98 9.69 -7.75
CA ASP A 79 29.34 9.88 -7.20
C ASP A 79 29.95 8.60 -6.60
N ARG A 80 29.19 7.51 -6.49
CA ARG A 80 29.71 6.22 -5.98
C ARG A 80 30.32 5.32 -7.06
N LYS A 81 30.17 5.66 -8.34
CA LYS A 81 30.69 4.85 -9.46
C LYS A 81 32.00 5.37 -10.08
N SER A 82 32.57 6.48 -9.60
CA SER A 82 33.90 6.96 -10.00
C SER A 82 34.88 7.02 -8.82
N GLN A 83 35.82 6.06 -8.86
CA GLN A 83 37.24 6.11 -8.48
C GLN A 83 37.72 6.90 -7.23
N TYR A 84 38.54 6.17 -6.43
CA TYR A 84 39.63 6.57 -5.51
C TYR A 84 39.43 6.30 -3.99
N PRO A 85 40.52 5.88 -3.30
CA PRO A 85 40.46 5.04 -2.11
C PRO A 85 40.22 5.81 -0.81
N THR A 86 39.64 5.05 0.11
CA THR A 86 39.58 5.17 1.55
C THR A 86 40.65 6.08 2.17
N GLU A 87 40.29 7.33 2.45
CA GLU A 87 40.70 8.11 3.63
C GLU A 87 40.08 9.51 3.52
N LYS A 88 39.49 10.02 4.62
CA LYS A 88 38.67 11.26 4.74
C LYS A 88 37.16 11.12 4.47
N ARG A 89 36.52 10.08 5.01
CA ARG A 89 35.03 10.01 5.12
C ARG A 89 34.43 10.66 6.38
N SER A 90 35.19 11.41 7.18
CA SER A 90 34.80 11.68 8.58
C SER A 90 34.27 13.08 8.92
N GLU A 91 34.17 14.04 7.99
CA GLU A 91 33.58 15.37 8.31
C GLU A 91 32.36 15.77 7.46
N GLY A 92 32.33 15.44 6.16
CA GLY A 92 31.18 15.72 5.29
C GLY A 92 29.91 14.96 5.71
N ASP A 93 30.05 13.70 6.11
CA ASP A 93 28.93 12.85 6.57
C ASP A 93 28.39 13.28 7.94
N ARG A 94 29.19 13.96 8.77
CA ARG A 94 28.77 14.44 10.09
C ARG A 94 28.00 15.76 10.04
N ARG A 95 28.26 16.62 9.06
CA ARG A 95 27.57 17.92 8.94
C ARG A 95 26.11 17.78 8.47
N ILE A 96 25.78 16.74 7.71
CA ILE A 96 24.43 16.52 7.18
C ILE A 96 23.49 15.98 8.27
N LYS A 97 24.02 15.27 9.27
CA LYS A 97 23.24 14.82 10.43
C LYS A 97 22.81 15.94 11.38
N LYS A 98 23.35 17.15 11.23
CA LYS A 98 23.14 18.25 12.20
C LYS A 98 21.99 19.21 11.85
N GLY A 99 21.44 19.15 10.65
CA GLY A 99 20.42 20.12 10.19
C GLY A 99 19.14 19.50 9.63
N LEU A 100 19.06 18.17 9.53
CA LEU A 100 17.89 17.48 9.00
C LEU A 100 17.28 16.61 10.10
N ARG A 101 15.94 16.56 10.18
CA ARG A 101 15.25 15.63 11.09
C ARG A 101 15.72 14.21 10.75
N ASP A 102 15.84 13.41 11.80
CA ASP A 102 16.12 11.98 11.69
C ASP A 102 15.19 11.35 10.63
N PRO A 103 15.72 10.68 9.59
CA PRO A 103 14.90 10.07 8.54
C PRO A 103 13.77 9.20 9.07
N ASP A 104 13.99 8.52 10.20
CA ASP A 104 12.97 7.70 10.85
C ASP A 104 11.81 8.55 11.39
N ARG A 105 12.11 9.74 11.93
CA ARG A 105 11.08 10.69 12.39
C ARG A 105 10.29 11.30 11.24
N ILE A 106 10.93 11.53 10.10
CA ILE A 106 10.24 12.03 8.90
C ILE A 106 9.30 10.95 8.39
N ALA A 107 9.81 9.72 8.25
CA ALA A 107 9.02 8.57 7.80
C ALA A 107 7.78 8.34 8.68
N ASP A 108 7.94 8.38 10.00
CA ASP A 108 6.82 8.17 10.94
C ASP A 108 5.79 9.31 10.95
N SER A 109 6.17 10.49 10.44
CA SER A 109 5.30 11.67 10.33
C SER A 109 4.61 11.79 8.97
N LEU A 110 4.92 10.90 8.01
CA LEU A 110 4.25 10.87 6.72
C LEU A 110 2.82 10.34 6.87
N GLU A 111 1.92 10.94 6.12
CA GLU A 111 0.52 10.55 6.08
C GLU A 111 0.12 10.14 4.67
N VAL A 112 -0.56 9.01 4.57
CA VAL A 112 -1.14 8.45 3.34
C VAL A 112 -2.57 8.95 3.16
N LYS A 113 -2.98 9.20 1.92
CA LYS A 113 -4.36 9.53 1.57
C LYS A 113 -5.28 8.32 1.79
N GLY A 114 -6.34 8.50 2.56
CA GLY A 114 -7.23 7.41 2.97
C GLY A 114 -8.02 6.77 1.83
N ASP A 115 -8.26 7.54 0.77
CA ASP A 115 -8.98 7.15 -0.45
C ASP A 115 -8.12 6.34 -1.44
N THR A 116 -6.86 6.07 -1.12
CA THR A 116 -6.01 5.17 -1.93
C THR A 116 -6.58 3.75 -1.87
N PHE A 117 -6.68 3.10 -3.02
CA PHE A 117 -7.21 1.75 -3.12
C PHE A 117 -6.14 0.69 -2.83
N VAL A 118 -6.60 -0.45 -2.30
CA VAL A 118 -5.83 -1.70 -2.31
C VAL A 118 -6.45 -2.65 -3.33
N GLU A 119 -5.67 -3.03 -4.34
CA GLU A 119 -6.13 -3.82 -5.48
C GLU A 119 -5.40 -5.16 -5.59
N ILE A 120 -6.10 -6.17 -6.11
CA ILE A 120 -5.47 -7.40 -6.60
C ILE A 120 -5.07 -7.18 -8.05
N ARG A 121 -3.78 -7.38 -8.34
CA ARG A 121 -3.23 -7.50 -9.69
C ARG A 121 -2.91 -8.95 -9.99
N PHE A 122 -3.02 -9.34 -11.26
CA PHE A 122 -2.80 -10.71 -11.69
C PHE A 122 -1.57 -10.80 -12.58
N SER A 123 -0.70 -11.78 -12.33
CA SER A 123 0.45 -12.04 -13.21
C SER A 123 0.02 -12.57 -14.58
N LYS A 124 -1.12 -13.26 -14.64
CA LYS A 124 -1.77 -13.70 -15.87
C LYS A 124 -3.29 -13.55 -15.69
N PRO A 125 -3.99 -12.80 -16.56
CA PRO A 125 -5.42 -12.67 -16.45
C PRO A 125 -6.11 -13.97 -16.87
N VAL A 126 -7.07 -14.43 -16.06
CA VAL A 126 -8.04 -15.47 -16.44
C VAL A 126 -9.42 -14.81 -16.36
N PRO A 127 -9.91 -14.22 -17.48
CA PRO A 127 -11.06 -13.32 -17.48
C PRO A 127 -12.29 -13.89 -16.76
N ASP A 128 -12.64 -15.16 -17.01
CA ASP A 128 -13.81 -15.81 -16.40
C ASP A 128 -13.72 -15.86 -14.88
N LEU A 129 -12.55 -16.21 -14.33
CA LEU A 129 -12.33 -16.25 -12.89
C LEU A 129 -12.31 -14.84 -12.28
N ILE A 130 -11.76 -13.86 -13.01
CA ILE A 130 -11.75 -12.46 -12.56
C ILE A 130 -13.19 -11.92 -12.52
N PHE A 131 -14.00 -12.19 -13.54
CA PHE A 131 -15.40 -11.78 -13.56
C PHE A 131 -16.24 -12.45 -12.47
N GLN A 132 -15.96 -13.72 -12.15
CA GLN A 132 -16.56 -14.37 -10.98
C GLN A 132 -16.12 -13.69 -9.67
N MET A 133 -14.83 -13.36 -9.55
CA MET A 133 -14.27 -12.69 -8.37
C MET A 133 -14.84 -11.28 -8.15
N GLN A 134 -15.19 -10.54 -9.20
CA GLN A 134 -15.84 -9.22 -9.06
C GLN A 134 -17.10 -9.26 -8.19
N LYS A 135 -17.77 -10.42 -8.12
CA LYS A 135 -19.00 -10.65 -7.36
C LYS A 135 -18.76 -11.28 -5.98
N ASP A 136 -17.51 -11.59 -5.63
CA ASP A 136 -17.17 -12.19 -4.35
C ASP A 136 -17.51 -11.20 -3.20
N PRO A 137 -18.20 -11.63 -2.13
CA PRO A 137 -18.55 -10.76 -1.00
C PRO A 137 -17.37 -10.09 -0.29
N LEU A 138 -16.16 -10.61 -0.48
CA LEU A 138 -14.93 -10.09 0.10
C LEU A 138 -14.29 -8.98 -0.73
N VAL A 139 -14.74 -8.80 -1.98
CA VAL A 139 -14.30 -7.74 -2.90
C VAL A 139 -15.21 -6.52 -2.71
N SER A 140 -14.64 -5.32 -2.78
CA SER A 140 -15.43 -4.09 -2.73
C SER A 140 -16.23 -3.96 -4.04
N ARG A 141 -17.54 -4.23 -3.96
CA ARG A 141 -18.47 -4.05 -5.09
C ARG A 141 -18.64 -2.58 -5.48
N GLU A 142 -18.44 -1.67 -4.53
CA GLU A 142 -18.49 -0.23 -4.77
C GLU A 142 -17.33 0.21 -5.67
N HIS A 143 -16.12 -0.27 -5.38
CA HIS A 143 -14.89 0.17 -6.06
C HIS A 143 -14.47 -0.73 -7.23
N THR A 144 -15.05 -1.93 -7.34
CA THR A 144 -14.76 -2.92 -8.39
C THR A 144 -15.81 -2.85 -9.50
N PRO A 145 -15.44 -2.46 -10.73
CA PRO A 145 -16.35 -2.49 -11.86
C PRO A 145 -16.93 -3.89 -12.08
N GLN A 146 -18.26 -3.99 -12.21
CA GLN A 146 -19.00 -5.25 -12.39
C GLN A 146 -19.19 -5.55 -13.87
N THR A 147 -18.09 -5.68 -14.61
CA THR A 147 -18.08 -5.83 -16.06
C THR A 147 -16.96 -6.74 -16.52
N GLU A 148 -17.22 -7.56 -17.54
CA GLU A 148 -16.24 -8.43 -18.20
C GLU A 148 -15.14 -7.63 -18.92
N ALA A 149 -15.37 -6.34 -19.20
CA ALA A 149 -14.38 -5.45 -19.80
C ALA A 149 -13.30 -4.95 -18.83
N SER A 150 -13.42 -5.28 -17.53
CA SER A 150 -12.50 -4.82 -16.48
C SER A 150 -11.83 -5.99 -15.80
N VAL A 151 -10.51 -5.91 -15.61
CA VAL A 151 -9.75 -6.85 -14.77
C VAL A 151 -9.43 -6.28 -13.38
N ARG A 152 -9.93 -5.07 -13.09
CA ARG A 152 -9.70 -4.38 -11.82
C ARG A 152 -10.48 -5.06 -10.71
N ILE A 153 -9.80 -5.49 -9.65
CA ILE A 153 -10.39 -6.03 -8.42
C ILE A 153 -9.88 -5.20 -7.24
N VAL A 154 -10.79 -4.49 -6.58
CA VAL A 154 -10.47 -3.60 -5.44
C VAL A 154 -11.01 -4.24 -4.16
N LEU A 155 -10.16 -4.34 -3.13
CA LEU A 155 -10.57 -4.85 -1.81
C LEU A 155 -11.21 -3.76 -0.95
N GLY A 156 -10.82 -2.51 -1.16
CA GLY A 156 -11.32 -1.33 -0.46
C GLY A 156 -10.32 -0.19 -0.52
N THR A 157 -10.67 0.93 0.08
CA THR A 157 -9.74 2.03 0.38
C THR A 157 -8.92 1.74 1.62
N ILE A 158 -7.78 2.41 1.80
CA ILE A 158 -6.98 2.30 3.04
C ILE A 158 -7.81 2.70 4.25
N GLU A 159 -8.64 3.73 4.13
CA GLU A 159 -9.53 4.16 5.20
C GLU A 159 -10.53 3.06 5.61
N GLU A 160 -11.22 2.46 4.65
CA GLU A 160 -12.13 1.32 4.88
C GLU A 160 -11.41 0.14 5.54
N LEU A 161 -10.28 -0.27 4.96
CA LEU A 161 -9.53 -1.44 5.39
C LEU A 161 -8.88 -1.22 6.77
N SER A 162 -8.49 0.01 7.11
CA SER A 162 -7.89 0.32 8.42
C SER A 162 -8.87 0.13 9.58
N ARG A 163 -10.17 0.31 9.35
CA ARG A 163 -11.25 0.13 10.34
C ARG A 163 -11.55 -1.34 10.63
N GLY A 164 -11.04 -2.25 9.81
CA GLY A 164 -11.39 -3.67 9.85
C GLY A 164 -12.82 -3.93 9.39
N ARG A 165 -13.12 -5.18 9.02
CA ARG A 165 -14.50 -5.59 8.77
C ARG A 165 -15.27 -5.49 10.09
N ARG A 166 -16.24 -4.58 10.17
CA ARG A 166 -17.38 -4.81 11.08
C ARG A 166 -18.02 -6.10 10.57
N ASN A 167 -18.13 -7.11 11.43
CA ASN A 167 -18.82 -8.35 11.13
C ASN A 167 -20.32 -8.07 10.92
N GLU A 168 -20.70 -7.50 9.79
CA GLU A 168 -22.08 -7.52 9.31
C GLU A 168 -22.26 -8.84 8.57
N GLY A 169 -22.60 -9.91 9.32
CA GLY A 169 -22.89 -11.21 8.69
C GLY A 169 -22.71 -12.48 9.50
N ARG A 170 -22.46 -12.45 10.82
CA ARG A 170 -22.82 -13.62 11.64
C ARG A 170 -24.30 -13.55 11.95
N GLY A 171 -25.09 -14.09 11.02
CA GLY A 171 -26.49 -14.40 11.27
C GLY A 171 -26.61 -15.13 12.61
N LYS A 172 -27.41 -14.57 13.51
CA LYS A 172 -27.95 -15.31 14.64
C LYS A 172 -28.80 -16.43 14.05
N ASN A 173 -28.20 -17.59 13.83
CA ASN A 173 -28.95 -18.83 13.85
C ASN A 173 -29.19 -19.13 15.33
N ASP A 174 -30.20 -18.46 15.89
CA ASP A 174 -30.84 -18.93 17.10
C ASP A 174 -31.55 -20.23 16.73
N ILE A 175 -30.87 -21.32 17.06
CA ILE A 175 -31.45 -22.64 17.22
C ILE A 175 -32.56 -22.49 18.25
N ASN A 176 -33.81 -22.51 17.78
CA ASN A 176 -34.94 -22.89 18.62
C ASN A 176 -35.78 -23.91 17.86
N GLY A 177 -35.25 -25.12 17.79
CA GLY A 177 -36.11 -26.29 17.85
C GLY A 177 -36.50 -26.49 19.30
N LYS A 178 -37.80 -26.49 19.60
CA LYS A 178 -38.41 -27.42 20.55
C LYS A 178 -39.94 -27.33 20.47
N THR A 179 -40.50 -28.49 20.14
CA THR A 179 -41.85 -29.05 20.43
C THR A 179 -43.05 -28.34 19.85
#